data_AF-A0A318JRQ6-F1
#
_entry.id   AF-A0A318JRQ6-F1
#
_cell.length_a   1.000
_cell.length_b   1.000
_cell.length_c   1.000
_cell.angle_alpha   90.00
_cell.angle_beta   90.00
_cell.angle_gamma   90.00
#
_symmetry.space_group_name_H-M   'P 1'
#
loop_
_entity.id
_entity.type
_entity.pdbx_description
1 polymer ?
#
loop_
_entity_poly.entity_id
_entity_poly.type
_entity_poly.pdbx_seq_one_letter_code
_entity_poly.pdbx_strand_id
1 'polypeptide(L)'
;MQALDSAPDQVAVEHGARSVARGQLLTMVGTIAGELRESGLGAGRGVALAVDVTPEALAAWLAAYTLGCRVIGVRPGLSERQRRHVLSNGVDAVLDDRAVATLLTGPARPPTVDARPADIARVAYTSGTTGLPKGCAQTYAAMSAHWTWGKRTWSPDTAELAACTDRYLLFGTLASAVVQDYLALCLLGGGTAVIPETLDAPLFPAVIERLRITATIMNVPRLYQMLDAMRATPTDTSTLRAMVVAGSPLTAHRLKEAIDVLGPVVHQAYGQTETGGLTTLTPRDIEAGVLTSVGRPLPGVRVDVRDGEIYVRNDYMMTEYLGDPAETAEVLVDGWVRTRDLGYLEDGYLYLTGRARDVIIVDALPVYAGPIERLLAAHPDVDQAYVVGAPDDRRGEAIHAFLVPREDLRPDPAELSALVRAELGESSVPQTYTMVPDAPVAASGKPDKKALLELYRQ
;
A
#
# COMPACT_ATOMS: atom_id res chain seq x y z
N MET A 1 -6.18 9.67 -20.47
CA MET A 1 -6.22 9.98 -21.91
C MET A 1 -5.96 11.45 -22.19
N GLN A 2 -6.87 12.36 -21.81
CA GLN A 2 -6.66 13.81 -22.00
C GLN A 2 -5.31 14.34 -21.48
N ALA A 3 -4.86 13.87 -20.31
CA ALA A 3 -3.55 14.25 -19.76
C ALA A 3 -2.33 13.73 -20.54
N LEU A 4 -2.49 12.65 -21.32
CA LEU A 4 -1.44 12.19 -22.23
C LEU A 4 -1.45 13.01 -23.53
N ASP A 5 -2.65 13.30 -24.04
CA ASP A 5 -2.86 14.01 -25.30
C ASP A 5 -2.49 15.50 -25.22
N SER A 6 -2.60 16.13 -24.04
CA SER A 6 -2.31 17.56 -23.87
C SER A 6 -0.83 17.94 -24.00
N ALA A 7 0.08 16.96 -23.91
CA ALA A 7 1.53 17.17 -23.97
C ALA A 7 2.22 15.93 -24.58
N PRO A 8 1.96 15.61 -25.87
CA PRO A 8 2.30 14.31 -26.45
C PRO A 8 3.81 14.05 -26.53
N ASP A 9 4.61 15.11 -26.63
CA ASP A 9 6.08 15.02 -26.73
C ASP A 9 6.78 14.90 -25.37
N GLN A 10 6.06 15.16 -24.26
CA GLN A 10 6.63 15.02 -22.93
C GLN A 10 6.78 13.55 -22.57
N VAL A 11 7.86 13.19 -21.87
CA VAL A 11 8.07 11.84 -21.36
C VAL A 11 7.00 11.48 -20.33
N ALA A 12 6.37 10.32 -20.50
CA ALA A 12 5.42 9.76 -19.55
C ALA A 12 6.08 8.71 -18.67
N VAL A 13 6.94 7.88 -19.27
CA VAL A 13 7.59 6.75 -18.61
C VAL A 13 9.04 6.66 -19.04
N GLU A 14 9.94 6.51 -18.08
CA GLU A 14 11.30 6.05 -18.28
C GLU A 14 11.38 4.60 -17.80
N HIS A 15 11.91 3.70 -18.63
CA HIS A 15 12.16 2.31 -18.26
C HIS A 15 13.59 1.96 -18.64
N GLY A 16 14.47 1.94 -17.64
CA GLY A 16 15.91 1.87 -17.88
C GLY A 16 16.40 3.05 -18.71
N ALA A 17 17.16 2.76 -19.78
CA ALA A 17 17.58 3.79 -20.74
C ALA A 17 16.47 4.26 -21.71
N ARG A 18 15.31 3.59 -21.75
CA ARG A 18 14.24 3.90 -22.70
C ARG A 18 13.31 4.97 -22.15
N SER A 19 13.05 6.01 -22.95
CA SER A 19 12.00 7.00 -22.68
C SER A 19 10.79 6.76 -23.58
N VAL A 20 9.60 6.80 -23.01
CA VAL A 20 8.31 6.70 -23.71
C VAL A 20 7.55 8.00 -23.52
N ALA A 21 7.33 8.71 -24.63
CA ALA A 21 6.54 9.93 -24.65
C ALA A 21 5.05 9.66 -24.39
N ARG A 22 4.33 10.66 -23.89
CA ARG A 22 2.89 10.57 -23.62
C ARG A 22 2.09 10.17 -24.85
N GLY A 23 2.42 10.70 -26.04
CA GLY A 23 1.78 10.34 -27.31
C GLY A 23 2.08 8.90 -27.76
N GLN A 24 3.27 8.38 -27.47
CA GLN A 24 3.60 6.98 -27.72
C GLN A 24 2.82 6.05 -26.78
N LEU A 25 2.75 6.40 -25.49
CA LEU A 25 1.94 5.67 -24.51
C LEU A 25 0.46 5.67 -24.93
N LEU A 26 -0.06 6.83 -25.33
CA LEU A 26 -1.44 6.99 -25.83
C LEU A 26 -1.71 6.10 -27.06
N THR A 27 -0.75 6.01 -27.97
CA THR A 27 -0.84 5.13 -29.16
C THR A 27 -0.88 3.66 -28.76
N MET A 28 0.00 3.22 -27.86
CA MET A 28 -0.02 1.85 -27.33
C MET A 28 -1.37 1.51 -26.67
N VAL A 29 -1.92 2.42 -25.87
CA VAL A 29 -3.24 2.26 -25.25
C VAL A 29 -4.33 2.06 -26.31
N GLY A 30 -4.32 2.89 -27.36
CA GLY A 30 -5.30 2.80 -28.44
C GLY A 30 -5.19 1.51 -29.26
N THR A 31 -3.98 1.08 -29.60
CA THR A 31 -3.72 -0.21 -30.26
C THR A 31 -4.25 -1.37 -29.44
N ILE A 32 -3.85 -1.47 -28.17
CA ILE A 32 -4.25 -2.57 -27.30
C ILE A 32 -5.77 -2.57 -27.08
N ALA A 33 -6.38 -1.40 -26.86
CA ALA A 33 -7.83 -1.29 -26.71
C ALA A 33 -8.58 -1.75 -27.98
N GLY A 34 -8.04 -1.44 -29.16
CA GLY A 34 -8.58 -1.94 -30.43
C GLY A 34 -8.61 -3.45 -30.50
N GLU A 35 -7.48 -4.10 -30.24
CA GLU A 35 -7.35 -5.56 -30.34
C GLU A 35 -8.12 -6.32 -29.25
N LEU A 36 -8.16 -5.79 -28.02
CA LEU A 36 -9.01 -6.34 -26.97
C LEU A 36 -10.50 -6.29 -27.37
N ARG A 37 -10.94 -5.19 -28.00
CA ARG A 37 -12.32 -5.06 -28.49
C ARG A 37 -12.64 -6.05 -29.61
N GLU A 38 -11.74 -6.23 -30.58
CA GLU A 38 -11.91 -7.24 -31.64
C GLU A 38 -12.00 -8.67 -31.07
N SER A 39 -11.35 -8.90 -29.92
CA SER A 39 -11.42 -10.15 -29.16
C SER A 39 -12.68 -10.29 -28.30
N GLY A 40 -13.63 -9.34 -28.39
CA GLY A 40 -14.90 -9.35 -27.67
C GLY A 40 -14.83 -8.86 -26.22
N LEU A 41 -13.76 -8.16 -25.83
CA LEU A 41 -13.66 -7.53 -24.51
C LEU A 41 -14.24 -6.11 -24.52
N GLY A 42 -14.72 -5.66 -23.37
CA GLY A 42 -15.46 -4.41 -23.23
C GLY A 42 -16.09 -4.26 -21.86
N ALA A 43 -17.11 -3.40 -21.77
CA ALA A 43 -17.79 -3.07 -20.52
C ALA A 43 -18.21 -4.31 -19.72
N GLY A 44 -17.75 -4.38 -18.46
CA GLY A 44 -18.07 -5.45 -17.51
C GLY A 44 -17.29 -6.76 -17.70
N ARG A 45 -16.51 -6.92 -18.77
CA ARG A 45 -15.65 -8.11 -18.98
C ARG A 45 -14.43 -8.05 -18.07
N GLY A 46 -14.05 -9.17 -17.46
CA GLY A 46 -12.91 -9.26 -16.55
C GLY A 46 -11.59 -9.47 -17.29
N VAL A 47 -10.63 -8.57 -17.10
CA VAL A 47 -9.27 -8.69 -17.66
C VAL A 47 -8.28 -8.80 -16.51
N ALA A 48 -7.69 -9.97 -16.34
CA ALA A 48 -6.65 -10.22 -15.37
C ALA A 48 -5.28 -9.84 -15.94
N LEU A 49 -4.54 -8.99 -15.24
CA LEU A 49 -3.19 -8.57 -15.60
C LEU A 49 -2.17 -9.31 -14.71
N ALA A 50 -1.41 -10.20 -15.34
CA ALA A 50 -0.29 -10.93 -14.76
C ALA A 50 0.99 -10.52 -15.49
N VAL A 51 1.34 -9.24 -15.35
CA VAL A 51 2.37 -8.55 -16.14
C VAL A 51 3.43 -7.96 -15.23
N ASP A 52 4.64 -7.82 -15.78
CA ASP A 52 5.69 -7.01 -15.18
C ASP A 52 5.35 -5.51 -15.23
N VAL A 53 6.18 -4.68 -14.60
CA VAL A 53 6.02 -3.22 -14.65
C VAL A 53 6.80 -2.67 -15.82
N THR A 54 6.13 -2.51 -16.96
CA THR A 54 6.69 -1.97 -18.21
C THR A 54 5.78 -0.88 -18.78
N PRO A 55 6.26 -0.02 -19.69
CA PRO A 55 5.41 0.92 -20.41
C PRO A 55 4.27 0.23 -21.18
N GLU A 56 4.53 -0.95 -21.72
CA GLU A 56 3.57 -1.79 -22.45
C GLU A 56 2.48 -2.34 -21.52
N ALA A 57 2.87 -2.87 -20.35
CA ALA A 57 1.93 -3.33 -19.33
C ALA A 57 1.06 -2.18 -18.80
N LEU A 58 1.65 -0.99 -18.61
CA LEU A 58 0.91 0.22 -18.27
C LEU A 58 -0.10 0.58 -19.35
N ALA A 59 0.29 0.48 -20.62
CA ALA A 59 -0.61 0.73 -21.75
C ALA A 59 -1.78 -0.28 -21.77
N ALA A 60 -1.51 -1.57 -21.52
CA ALA A 60 -2.53 -2.60 -21.44
C ALA A 60 -3.53 -2.35 -20.30
N TRP A 61 -3.01 -1.93 -19.13
CA TRP A 61 -3.83 -1.55 -17.98
C TRP A 61 -4.77 -0.38 -18.29
N LEU A 62 -4.24 0.70 -18.88
CA LEU A 62 -5.05 1.85 -19.30
C LEU A 62 -6.06 1.45 -20.39
N ALA A 63 -5.66 0.62 -21.35
CA ALA A 63 -6.52 0.17 -22.45
C ALA A 63 -7.72 -0.63 -21.96
N ALA A 64 -7.51 -1.57 -21.03
CA ALA A 64 -8.59 -2.31 -20.42
C ALA A 64 -9.56 -1.38 -19.68
N TYR A 65 -9.06 -0.38 -18.96
CA TYR A 65 -9.92 0.62 -18.35
C TYR A 65 -10.70 1.44 -19.36
N THR A 66 -10.10 1.86 -20.48
CA THR A 66 -10.82 2.66 -21.47
C THR A 66 -11.99 1.90 -22.08
N LEU A 67 -11.88 0.58 -22.21
CA LEU A 67 -12.95 -0.29 -22.72
C LEU A 67 -14.08 -0.57 -21.72
N GLY A 68 -13.98 -0.10 -20.47
CA GLY A 68 -14.94 -0.44 -19.43
C GLY A 68 -14.75 -1.83 -18.81
N CYS A 69 -13.61 -2.48 -19.07
CA CYS A 69 -13.34 -3.80 -18.49
C CYS A 69 -13.13 -3.70 -16.97
N ARG A 70 -13.53 -4.76 -16.26
CA ARG A 70 -13.12 -4.98 -14.88
C ARG A 70 -11.68 -5.47 -14.85
N VAL A 71 -10.76 -4.60 -14.46
CA VAL A 71 -9.33 -4.87 -14.38
C VAL A 71 -8.97 -5.55 -13.06
N ILE A 72 -8.35 -6.72 -13.15
CA ILE A 72 -8.02 -7.58 -12.02
C ILE A 72 -6.50 -7.72 -11.94
N GLY A 73 -5.89 -7.21 -10.87
CA GLY A 73 -4.44 -7.33 -10.67
C GLY A 73 -4.04 -8.71 -10.14
N VAL A 74 -3.21 -9.45 -10.87
CA VAL A 74 -2.64 -10.71 -10.41
C VAL A 74 -1.24 -10.44 -9.85
N ARG A 75 -1.10 -10.52 -8.53
CA ARG A 75 0.18 -10.26 -7.87
C ARG A 75 1.20 -11.38 -8.11
N PRO A 76 2.51 -11.07 -8.21
CA PRO A 76 3.55 -12.08 -8.20
C PRO A 76 3.59 -12.80 -6.84
N GLY A 77 4.13 -14.02 -6.82
CA GLY A 77 4.32 -14.81 -5.59
C GLY A 77 3.07 -15.50 -5.03
N LEU A 78 1.92 -15.44 -5.73
CA LEU A 78 0.76 -16.25 -5.37
C LEU A 78 1.04 -17.74 -5.59
N SER A 79 0.62 -18.58 -4.64
CA SER A 79 0.60 -20.03 -4.86
C SER A 79 -0.38 -20.40 -5.97
N GLU A 80 -0.18 -21.57 -6.60
CA GLU A 80 -1.07 -22.06 -7.66
C GLU A 80 -2.55 -22.11 -7.23
N ARG A 81 -2.82 -22.51 -5.97
CA ARG A 81 -4.16 -22.48 -5.39
C ARG A 81 -4.75 -21.08 -5.34
N GLN A 82 -3.96 -20.08 -4.91
CA GLN A 82 -4.41 -18.70 -4.81
C GLN A 82 -4.60 -18.06 -6.19
N ARG A 83 -3.69 -18.35 -7.13
CA ARG A 83 -3.81 -17.90 -8.52
C ARG A 83 -5.09 -18.43 -9.15
N ARG A 84 -5.38 -19.72 -9.01
CA ARG A 84 -6.63 -20.32 -9.51
C ARG A 84 -7.87 -19.66 -8.92
N HIS A 85 -7.86 -19.37 -7.62
CA HIS A 85 -8.96 -18.66 -6.96
C HIS A 85 -9.16 -17.24 -7.51
N VAL A 86 -8.09 -16.47 -7.71
CA VAL A 86 -8.16 -15.13 -8.33
C VAL A 86 -8.73 -15.23 -9.74
N LEU A 87 -8.28 -16.21 -10.52
CA LEU A 87 -8.71 -16.39 -11.92
C LEU A 87 -10.11 -16.97 -12.07
N SER A 88 -10.67 -17.63 -11.05
CA SER A 88 -12.05 -18.14 -11.10
C SER A 88 -13.12 -17.06 -10.93
N ASN A 89 -12.75 -15.86 -10.47
CA ASN A 89 -13.69 -14.81 -10.12
C ASN A 89 -13.97 -13.86 -11.28
N GLY A 90 -14.65 -14.39 -12.30
CA GLY A 90 -15.13 -13.61 -13.45
C GLY A 90 -14.02 -12.97 -14.26
N VAL A 91 -12.95 -13.73 -14.53
CA VAL A 91 -11.91 -13.38 -15.50
C VAL A 91 -12.31 -13.95 -16.86
N ASP A 92 -12.37 -13.08 -17.87
CA ASP A 92 -12.66 -13.43 -19.25
C ASP A 92 -11.40 -13.52 -20.12
N ALA A 93 -10.34 -12.79 -19.74
CA ALA A 93 -9.03 -12.85 -20.39
C ALA A 93 -7.90 -12.65 -19.37
N VAL A 94 -6.77 -13.33 -19.61
CA VAL A 94 -5.52 -13.12 -18.86
C VAL A 94 -4.50 -12.52 -19.81
N LEU A 95 -3.93 -11.39 -19.42
CA LEU A 95 -2.84 -10.74 -20.13
C LEU A 95 -1.55 -10.91 -19.34
N ASP A 96 -0.59 -11.60 -19.93
CA ASP A 96 0.81 -11.60 -19.54
C ASP A 96 1.63 -10.72 -20.51
N ASP A 97 2.92 -10.52 -20.25
CA ASP A 97 3.77 -9.65 -21.07
C ASP A 97 3.83 -10.09 -22.55
N ARG A 98 3.72 -11.40 -22.82
CA ARG A 98 3.69 -11.93 -24.19
C ARG A 98 2.38 -11.60 -24.90
N ALA A 99 1.25 -11.73 -24.20
CA ALA A 99 -0.06 -11.34 -24.71
C ALA A 99 -0.09 -9.84 -25.01
N VAL A 100 0.44 -9.00 -24.11
CA VAL A 100 0.56 -7.55 -24.33
C VAL A 100 1.42 -7.24 -25.56
N ALA A 101 2.59 -7.87 -25.68
CA ALA A 101 3.45 -7.69 -26.86
C ALA A 101 2.75 -8.10 -28.17
N THR A 102 1.90 -9.13 -28.14
CA THR A 102 1.13 -9.59 -29.30
C THR A 102 0.07 -8.54 -29.69
N LEU A 103 -0.67 -8.02 -28.72
CA LEU A 103 -1.70 -6.98 -28.95
C LEU A 103 -1.11 -5.70 -29.57
N LEU A 104 0.14 -5.36 -29.22
CA LEU A 104 0.84 -4.20 -29.77
C LEU A 104 1.22 -4.33 -31.26
N THR A 105 1.10 -5.52 -31.85
CA THR A 105 1.31 -5.71 -33.29
C THR A 105 0.10 -5.32 -34.14
N GLY A 106 -1.05 -5.05 -33.51
CA GLY A 106 -2.26 -4.57 -34.16
C GLY A 106 -2.13 -3.16 -34.73
N PRO A 107 -3.08 -2.73 -35.59
CA PRO A 107 -3.11 -1.38 -36.13
C PRO A 107 -3.33 -0.34 -35.01
N ALA A 108 -2.63 0.79 -35.11
CA ALA A 108 -2.85 1.93 -34.23
C ALA A 108 -4.26 2.51 -34.42
N ARG A 109 -5.00 2.67 -33.32
CA ARG A 109 -6.35 3.24 -33.30
C ARG A 109 -6.43 4.32 -32.22
N PRO A 110 -7.25 5.37 -32.38
CA PRO A 110 -7.51 6.28 -31.29
C PRO A 110 -8.25 5.54 -30.16
N PRO A 111 -7.85 5.75 -28.89
CA PRO A 111 -8.54 5.14 -27.77
C PRO A 111 -9.95 5.71 -27.62
N THR A 112 -10.87 4.85 -27.20
CA THR A 112 -12.29 5.11 -27.02
C THR A 112 -12.66 4.82 -25.59
N VAL A 113 -13.54 5.63 -24.98
CA VAL A 113 -13.92 5.49 -23.58
C VAL A 113 -15.35 4.96 -23.50
N ASP A 114 -15.45 3.66 -23.25
CA ASP A 114 -16.73 2.93 -23.12
C ASP A 114 -17.10 2.65 -21.66
N ALA A 115 -16.19 2.98 -20.73
CA ALA A 115 -16.38 2.79 -19.29
C ALA A 115 -17.57 3.59 -18.76
N ARG A 116 -18.43 2.93 -17.98
CA ARG A 116 -19.58 3.57 -17.32
C ARG A 116 -19.28 3.76 -15.84
N PRO A 117 -19.64 4.91 -15.23
CA PRO A 117 -19.28 5.22 -13.83
C PRO A 117 -19.71 4.16 -12.82
N ALA A 118 -20.87 3.50 -13.02
CA ALA A 118 -21.39 2.49 -12.11
C ALA A 118 -20.76 1.10 -12.27
N ASP A 119 -20.02 0.84 -13.35
CA ASP A 119 -19.37 -0.47 -13.56
C ASP A 119 -18.17 -0.62 -12.63
N ILE A 120 -17.88 -1.87 -12.23
CA ILE A 120 -16.66 -2.20 -11.50
C ILE A 120 -15.46 -1.98 -12.42
N ALA A 121 -14.59 -1.06 -12.03
CA ALA A 121 -13.35 -0.78 -12.73
C ALA A 121 -12.24 -1.69 -12.25
N ARG A 122 -11.95 -1.66 -10.94
CA ARG A 122 -10.76 -2.27 -10.35
C ARG A 122 -11.16 -3.35 -9.36
N VAL A 123 -10.45 -4.47 -9.41
CA VAL A 123 -10.44 -5.47 -8.33
C VAL A 123 -9.01 -5.68 -7.86
N ALA A 124 -8.74 -5.23 -6.64
CA ALA A 124 -7.45 -5.40 -5.98
C ALA A 124 -7.54 -6.55 -4.96
N TYR A 125 -6.67 -7.56 -5.11
CA TYR A 125 -6.67 -8.71 -4.22
C TYR A 125 -5.81 -8.49 -2.99
N THR A 126 -6.41 -8.60 -1.82
CA THR A 126 -5.76 -8.53 -0.51
C THR A 126 -5.57 -9.92 0.09
N SER A 127 -4.69 -10.07 1.08
CA SER A 127 -4.57 -11.32 1.84
C SER A 127 -5.84 -11.57 2.64
N GLY A 128 -6.50 -12.71 2.44
CA GLY A 128 -7.63 -13.13 3.27
C GLY A 128 -7.21 -13.91 4.50
N THR A 129 -7.99 -13.80 5.57
CA THR A 129 -7.82 -14.54 6.83
C THR A 129 -7.93 -16.06 6.66
N THR A 130 -8.60 -16.53 5.60
CA THR A 130 -8.75 -17.95 5.25
C THR A 130 -7.59 -18.49 4.39
N GLY A 131 -6.58 -17.66 4.10
CA GLY A 131 -5.45 -17.98 3.22
C GLY A 131 -5.72 -17.77 1.72
N LEU A 132 -6.98 -17.58 1.32
CA LEU A 132 -7.36 -17.20 -0.04
C LEU A 132 -7.47 -15.68 -0.16
N PRO A 133 -6.91 -15.05 -1.22
CA PRO A 133 -7.03 -13.62 -1.42
C PRO A 133 -8.46 -13.14 -1.63
N LYS A 134 -8.84 -12.00 -1.06
CA LYS A 134 -10.17 -11.39 -1.24
C LYS A 134 -10.12 -10.28 -2.28
N GLY A 135 -11.05 -10.27 -3.23
CA GLY A 135 -11.08 -9.31 -4.33
C GLY A 135 -11.85 -8.05 -3.97
N CYS A 136 -11.17 -6.99 -3.53
CA CYS A 136 -11.81 -5.71 -3.20
C CYS A 136 -12.15 -4.93 -4.48
N ALA A 137 -13.44 -4.74 -4.75
CA ALA A 137 -13.94 -4.11 -5.97
C ALA A 137 -14.21 -2.61 -5.78
N GLN A 138 -13.86 -1.80 -6.78
CA GLN A 138 -14.17 -0.36 -6.86
C GLN A 138 -14.75 -0.02 -8.24
N THR A 139 -15.76 0.84 -8.26
CA THR A 139 -16.35 1.34 -9.51
C THR A 139 -15.49 2.41 -10.20
N TYR A 140 -15.77 2.69 -11.46
CA TYR A 140 -15.16 3.82 -12.17
C TYR A 140 -15.49 5.17 -11.51
N ALA A 141 -16.70 5.32 -10.96
CA ALA A 141 -17.10 6.49 -10.19
C ALA A 141 -16.24 6.63 -8.93
N ALA A 142 -16.06 5.53 -8.18
CA ALA A 142 -15.21 5.51 -7.00
C ALA A 142 -13.76 5.86 -7.34
N MET A 143 -13.20 5.26 -8.39
CA MET A 143 -11.86 5.62 -8.86
C MET A 143 -11.77 7.10 -9.25
N SER A 144 -12.77 7.65 -9.94
CA SER A 144 -12.78 9.05 -10.38
C SER A 144 -12.92 10.04 -9.20
N ALA A 145 -13.61 9.64 -8.12
CA ALA A 145 -13.75 10.40 -6.90
C ALA A 145 -12.51 10.32 -5.99
N HIS A 146 -11.62 9.34 -6.23
CA HIS A 146 -10.39 9.19 -5.45
C HIS A 146 -9.49 10.41 -5.62
N TRP A 147 -8.93 10.87 -4.50
CA TRP A 147 -8.18 12.12 -4.41
C TRP A 147 -6.99 12.20 -5.40
N THR A 148 -6.36 11.07 -5.74
CA THR A 148 -5.26 11.05 -6.73
C THR A 148 -5.71 11.12 -8.19
N TRP A 149 -6.89 10.59 -8.51
CA TRP A 149 -7.38 10.43 -9.89
C TRP A 149 -8.17 11.66 -10.37
N GLY A 150 -8.80 12.38 -9.45
CA GLY A 150 -9.62 13.54 -9.75
C GLY A 150 -8.81 14.84 -9.86
N LYS A 151 -8.02 15.05 -10.93
CA LYS A 151 -7.21 16.29 -11.10
C LYS A 151 -8.02 17.58 -10.93
N ARG A 152 -9.28 17.58 -11.37
CA ARG A 152 -10.18 18.75 -11.27
C ARG A 152 -10.66 19.03 -9.84
N THR A 153 -10.52 18.06 -8.94
CA THR A 153 -10.98 18.09 -7.55
C THR A 153 -9.83 18.00 -6.56
N TRP A 154 -8.58 18.13 -7.01
CA TRP A 154 -7.41 18.14 -6.14
C TRP A 154 -7.50 19.29 -5.14
N SER A 155 -7.31 18.96 -3.87
CA SER A 155 -7.03 19.97 -2.84
C SER A 155 -5.69 20.64 -3.11
N PRO A 156 -5.42 21.81 -2.49
CA PRO A 156 -4.09 22.43 -2.53
C PRO A 156 -2.97 21.45 -2.16
N ASP A 157 -3.13 20.67 -1.09
CA ASP A 157 -2.13 19.68 -0.64
C ASP A 157 -1.94 18.55 -1.67
N THR A 158 -3.01 18.12 -2.33
CA THR A 158 -2.90 17.09 -3.38
C THR A 158 -2.18 17.64 -4.60
N ALA A 159 -2.46 18.88 -4.99
CA ALA A 159 -1.78 19.55 -6.09
C ALA A 159 -0.30 19.80 -5.78
N GLU A 160 0.04 20.16 -4.54
CA GLU A 160 1.41 20.30 -4.05
C GLU A 160 2.15 18.95 -4.13
N LEU A 161 1.54 17.88 -3.63
CA LEU A 161 2.11 16.53 -3.71
C LEU A 161 2.30 16.07 -5.17
N ALA A 162 1.31 16.31 -6.04
CA ALA A 162 1.44 16.02 -7.47
C ALA A 162 2.57 16.81 -8.13
N ALA A 163 2.76 18.08 -7.76
CA ALA A 163 3.86 18.89 -8.26
C ALA A 163 5.24 18.40 -7.78
N CYS A 164 5.32 17.55 -6.75
CA CYS A 164 6.56 16.88 -6.33
C CYS A 164 6.91 15.66 -7.18
N THR A 165 6.03 15.21 -8.08
CA THR A 165 6.19 13.96 -8.85
C THR A 165 6.83 14.13 -10.24
N ASP A 166 7.62 15.19 -10.46
CA ASP A 166 8.29 15.45 -11.74
C ASP A 166 9.02 14.21 -12.29
N ARG A 167 9.73 13.52 -11.39
CA ARG A 167 10.34 12.21 -11.58
C ARG A 167 9.89 11.30 -10.43
N TYR A 168 8.84 10.52 -10.67
CA TYR A 168 8.25 9.61 -9.70
C TYR A 168 8.83 8.21 -9.86
N LEU A 169 9.51 7.70 -8.85
CA LEU A 169 9.99 6.32 -8.87
C LEU A 169 8.79 5.37 -8.73
N LEU A 170 8.50 4.64 -9.81
CA LEU A 170 7.50 3.60 -9.84
C LEU A 170 8.13 2.28 -9.37
N PHE A 171 7.94 1.98 -8.09
CA PHE A 171 8.38 0.75 -7.45
C PHE A 171 7.17 -0.04 -6.91
N GLY A 172 7.21 -1.37 -7.04
CA GLY A 172 6.12 -2.27 -6.67
C GLY A 172 5.36 -2.80 -7.88
N THR A 173 4.23 -3.49 -7.65
CA THR A 173 3.45 -4.15 -8.71
C THR A 173 2.26 -3.28 -9.15
N LEU A 174 1.94 -3.30 -10.45
CA LEU A 174 0.71 -2.71 -11.00
C LEU A 174 -0.57 -3.37 -10.46
N ALA A 175 -0.50 -4.53 -9.81
CA ALA A 175 -1.64 -5.14 -9.12
C ALA A 175 -1.97 -4.47 -7.76
N SER A 176 -1.13 -3.54 -7.29
CA SER A 176 -1.34 -2.81 -6.04
C SER A 176 -2.15 -1.54 -6.28
N ALA A 177 -3.28 -1.39 -5.58
CA ALA A 177 -4.13 -0.20 -5.66
C ALA A 177 -3.36 1.10 -5.36
N VAL A 178 -2.53 1.11 -4.31
CA VAL A 178 -1.77 2.30 -3.94
C VAL A 178 -0.71 2.67 -4.99
N VAL A 179 -0.06 1.68 -5.62
CA VAL A 179 0.89 1.94 -6.71
C VAL A 179 0.18 2.58 -7.90
N GLN A 180 -1.02 2.08 -8.25
CA GLN A 180 -1.86 2.67 -9.29
C GLN A 180 -2.29 4.10 -8.95
N ASP A 181 -2.68 4.36 -7.71
CA ASP A 181 -3.21 5.66 -7.28
C ASP A 181 -2.13 6.76 -7.36
N TYR A 182 -0.90 6.48 -6.91
CA TYR A 182 0.21 7.44 -7.03
C TYR A 182 0.77 7.53 -8.45
N LEU A 183 0.72 6.46 -9.24
CA LEU A 183 1.03 6.53 -10.67
C LEU A 183 0.04 7.45 -11.42
N ALA A 184 -1.25 7.38 -11.08
CA ALA A 184 -2.24 8.29 -11.62
C ALA A 184 -1.96 9.74 -11.21
N LEU A 185 -1.63 9.99 -9.93
CA LEU A 185 -1.23 11.32 -9.44
C LEU A 185 -0.07 11.89 -10.28
N CYS A 186 0.97 11.09 -10.51
CA CYS A 186 2.12 11.45 -11.34
C CYS A 186 1.73 11.81 -12.78
N LEU A 187 1.05 10.89 -13.48
CA LEU A 187 0.73 11.08 -14.89
C LEU A 187 -0.23 12.23 -15.14
N LEU A 188 -1.21 12.43 -14.24
CA LEU A 188 -2.14 13.56 -14.27
C LEU A 188 -1.46 14.88 -13.88
N GLY A 189 -0.48 14.83 -12.99
CA GLY A 189 0.31 15.97 -12.52
C GLY A 189 1.24 16.54 -13.58
N GLY A 190 1.54 15.77 -14.63
CA GLY A 190 2.50 16.15 -15.66
C GLY A 190 3.85 15.48 -15.48
N GLY A 191 4.07 14.71 -14.42
CA GLY A 191 5.33 14.04 -14.11
C GLY A 191 5.64 12.84 -15.01
N THR A 192 6.84 12.31 -14.80
CA THR A 192 7.40 11.11 -15.45
C THR A 192 7.49 9.96 -14.46
N ALA A 193 6.88 8.81 -14.80
CA ALA A 193 7.05 7.58 -14.04
C ALA A 193 8.39 6.92 -14.41
N VAL A 194 9.27 6.73 -13.43
CA VAL A 194 10.60 6.15 -13.61
C VAL A 194 10.58 4.72 -13.10
N ILE A 195 10.70 3.76 -14.01
CA ILE A 195 10.82 2.33 -13.74
C ILE A 195 12.32 2.00 -13.75
N PRO A 196 12.92 1.69 -12.61
CA PRO A 196 14.35 1.40 -12.55
C PRO A 196 14.64 0.03 -13.20
N GLU A 197 15.77 -0.07 -13.90
CA GLU A 197 16.35 -1.39 -14.15
C GLU A 197 16.77 -2.01 -12.82
N THR A 198 16.32 -3.23 -12.56
CA THR A 198 16.83 -4.05 -11.46
C THR A 198 18.22 -4.56 -11.85
N LEU A 199 19.22 -3.72 -11.63
CA LEU A 199 20.63 -4.12 -11.66
C LEU A 199 20.96 -4.90 -10.36
N ASP A 200 22.06 -5.67 -10.36
CA ASP A 200 22.51 -6.54 -9.25
C ASP A 200 22.86 -5.83 -7.91
N ALA A 201 22.33 -4.63 -7.66
CA ALA A 201 22.55 -3.82 -6.48
C ALA A 201 21.23 -3.51 -5.75
N PRO A 202 21.25 -3.32 -4.42
CA PRO A 202 20.07 -2.89 -3.68
C PRO A 202 19.54 -1.57 -4.23
N LEU A 203 18.25 -1.56 -4.55
CA LEU A 203 17.60 -0.44 -5.25
C LEU A 203 17.68 0.86 -4.44
N PHE A 204 17.37 0.80 -3.15
CA PHE A 204 17.41 1.94 -2.24
C PHE A 204 18.68 1.88 -1.37
N PRO A 205 19.24 3.03 -0.97
CA PRO A 205 18.86 4.40 -1.34
C PRO A 205 19.36 4.86 -2.72
N ALA A 206 20.35 4.16 -3.32
CA ALA A 206 21.13 4.63 -4.46
C ALA A 206 20.33 5.02 -5.71
N VAL A 207 19.15 4.43 -5.94
CA VAL A 207 18.27 4.82 -7.07
C VAL A 207 17.84 6.28 -7.01
N ILE A 208 17.68 6.85 -5.82
CA ILE A 208 17.23 8.23 -5.63
C ILE A 208 18.26 9.19 -6.21
N GLU A 209 19.52 9.03 -5.81
CA GLU A 209 20.65 9.81 -6.31
C GLU A 209 20.85 9.58 -7.81
N ARG A 210 21.00 8.31 -8.22
CA ARG A 210 21.34 7.92 -9.60
C ARG A 210 20.33 8.42 -10.62
N LEU A 211 19.04 8.29 -10.31
CA LEU A 211 17.95 8.65 -11.23
C LEU A 211 17.32 10.01 -10.90
N ARG A 212 17.90 10.77 -9.95
CA ARG A 212 17.42 12.09 -9.52
C ARG A 212 15.93 12.06 -9.19
N ILE A 213 15.50 11.06 -8.42
CA ILE A 213 14.09 10.86 -8.07
C ILE A 213 13.61 12.01 -7.21
N THR A 214 12.39 12.48 -7.51
CA THR A 214 11.75 13.60 -6.80
C THR A 214 10.63 13.17 -5.88
N ALA A 215 9.95 12.06 -6.20
CA ALA A 215 8.97 11.47 -5.30
C ALA A 215 8.86 9.95 -5.43
N THR A 216 8.44 9.30 -4.36
CA THR A 216 8.07 7.88 -4.37
C THR A 216 7.16 7.55 -3.20
N ILE A 217 6.52 6.38 -3.29
CA ILE A 217 5.87 5.73 -2.15
C ILE A 217 6.60 4.43 -1.81
N MET A 218 6.78 4.17 -0.53
CA MET A 218 7.32 2.89 -0.05
C MET A 218 6.60 2.39 1.20
N ASN A 219 6.85 1.13 1.54
CA ASN A 219 6.40 0.56 2.79
C ASN A 219 7.39 0.85 3.92
N VAL A 220 6.95 0.69 5.17
CA VAL A 220 7.78 0.96 6.35
C VAL A 220 9.04 0.09 6.40
N PRO A 221 8.99 -1.25 6.13
CA PRO A 221 10.21 -2.05 6.15
C PRO A 221 11.26 -1.55 5.14
N ARG A 222 10.83 -1.08 3.97
CA ARG A 222 11.75 -0.50 2.98
C ARG A 222 12.35 0.81 3.45
N LEU A 223 11.58 1.67 4.12
CA LEU A 223 12.10 2.88 4.73
C LEU A 223 13.20 2.53 5.74
N TYR A 224 12.97 1.55 6.62
CA TYR A 224 13.96 1.16 7.64
C TYR A 224 15.25 0.67 7.00
N GLN A 225 15.15 -0.24 6.03
CA GLN A 225 16.31 -0.71 5.25
C GLN A 225 17.05 0.43 4.56
N MET A 226 16.32 1.44 4.06
CA MET A 226 16.92 2.60 3.42
C MET A 226 17.68 3.47 4.43
N LEU A 227 17.09 3.76 5.59
CA LEU A 227 17.72 4.55 6.64
C LEU A 227 18.98 3.85 7.18
N ASP A 228 18.89 2.54 7.45
CA ASP A 228 20.02 1.75 7.93
C ASP A 228 21.16 1.72 6.90
N ALA A 229 20.85 1.57 5.61
CA ALA A 229 21.85 1.66 4.54
C ALA A 229 22.48 3.06 4.45
N MET A 230 21.69 4.13 4.64
CA MET A 230 22.18 5.51 4.62
C MET A 230 23.09 5.85 5.81
N ARG A 231 22.93 5.20 6.97
CA ARG A 231 23.89 5.32 8.09
C ARG A 231 25.28 4.81 7.70
N ALA A 232 25.33 3.68 7.00
CA ALA A 232 26.58 3.06 6.56
C ALA A 232 27.18 3.78 5.35
N THR A 233 26.34 4.27 4.42
CA THR A 233 26.77 4.94 3.20
C THR A 233 25.81 6.08 2.86
N PRO A 234 26.16 7.34 3.20
CA PRO A 234 25.35 8.50 2.86
C PRO A 234 25.06 8.55 1.36
N THR A 235 23.83 8.92 1.00
CA THR A 235 23.35 9.00 -0.39
C THR A 235 22.75 10.37 -0.63
N ASP A 236 23.00 10.97 -1.79
CA ASP A 236 22.41 12.28 -2.11
C ASP A 236 20.91 12.16 -2.41
N THR A 237 20.08 12.60 -1.46
CA THR A 237 18.62 12.69 -1.61
C THR A 237 18.13 14.11 -1.89
N SER A 238 18.99 15.04 -2.31
CA SER A 238 18.65 16.46 -2.50
C SER A 238 17.55 16.75 -3.53
N THR A 239 17.30 15.83 -4.49
CA THR A 239 16.15 15.97 -5.41
C THR A 239 14.83 15.53 -4.83
N LEU A 240 14.85 14.76 -3.75
CA LEU A 240 13.63 14.22 -3.17
C LEU A 240 12.83 15.38 -2.58
N ARG A 241 11.57 15.49 -3.01
CA ARG A 241 10.61 16.51 -2.60
C ARG A 241 9.42 15.91 -1.84
N ALA A 242 9.12 14.63 -2.07
CA ALA A 242 8.11 13.91 -1.31
C ALA A 242 8.43 12.41 -1.19
N MET A 243 8.39 11.88 0.02
CA MET A 243 8.43 10.45 0.30
C MET A 243 7.20 10.04 1.08
N VAL A 244 6.31 9.29 0.45
CA VAL A 244 5.14 8.74 1.15
C VAL A 244 5.48 7.37 1.72
N VAL A 245 5.19 7.17 2.99
CA VAL A 245 5.40 5.91 3.71
C VAL A 245 4.06 5.39 4.17
N ALA A 246 3.71 4.14 3.81
CA ALA A 246 2.40 3.57 4.10
C ALA A 246 2.42 2.06 4.28
N GLY A 247 1.29 1.50 4.73
CA GLY A 247 1.00 0.07 4.64
C GLY A 247 1.28 -0.76 5.89
N SER A 248 2.00 -0.22 6.88
CA SER A 248 2.20 -0.79 8.21
C SER A 248 2.48 0.32 9.23
N PRO A 249 2.42 0.04 10.55
CA PRO A 249 2.78 1.00 11.57
C PRO A 249 4.23 1.49 11.40
N LEU A 250 4.43 2.80 11.57
CA LEU A 250 5.73 3.46 11.58
C LEU A 250 5.96 4.00 13.00
N THR A 251 7.08 3.62 13.61
CA THR A 251 7.43 4.10 14.96
C THR A 251 7.85 5.57 14.95
N ALA A 252 7.55 6.29 16.04
CA ALA A 252 7.87 7.70 16.17
C ALA A 252 9.38 7.99 16.04
N HIS A 253 10.25 7.12 16.56
CA HIS A 253 11.69 7.32 16.46
C HIS A 253 12.22 7.15 15.04
N ARG A 254 11.70 6.17 14.28
CA ARG A 254 12.09 6.00 12.87
C ARG A 254 11.50 7.07 11.97
N LEU A 255 10.29 7.56 12.28
CA LEU A 255 9.73 8.73 11.59
C LEU A 255 10.61 9.97 11.82
N LYS A 256 11.03 10.21 13.07
CA LYS A 256 11.96 11.29 13.40
C LYS A 256 13.29 11.12 12.66
N GLU A 257 13.88 9.92 12.70
CA GLU A 257 15.11 9.62 11.96
C GLU A 257 14.95 9.90 10.46
N ALA A 258 13.83 9.50 9.86
CA ALA A 258 13.57 9.73 8.45
C ALA A 258 13.58 11.22 8.11
N ILE A 259 13.03 12.08 8.96
CA ILE A 259 13.09 13.55 8.79
C ILE A 259 14.53 14.07 8.98
N ASP A 260 15.23 13.59 10.00
CA ASP A 260 16.60 14.03 10.29
C ASP A 260 17.55 13.68 9.12
N VAL A 261 17.30 12.55 8.43
CA VAL A 261 18.10 12.05 7.29
C VAL A 261 17.65 12.63 5.94
N LEU A 262 16.34 12.69 5.69
CA LEU A 262 15.79 13.05 4.36
C LEU A 262 15.30 14.49 4.27
N GLY A 263 15.18 15.19 5.40
CA GLY A 263 14.55 16.50 5.50
C GLY A 263 13.01 16.43 5.54
N PRO A 264 12.33 17.59 5.45
CA PRO A 264 10.88 17.71 5.60
C PRO A 264 10.12 17.30 4.33
N VAL A 265 10.37 16.10 3.86
CA VAL A 265 9.76 15.52 2.65
C VAL A 265 8.93 14.26 2.94
N VAL A 266 9.05 13.72 4.16
CA VAL A 266 8.38 12.48 4.56
C VAL A 266 6.93 12.73 4.91
N HIS A 267 6.03 11.96 4.29
CA HIS A 267 4.61 11.89 4.61
C HIS A 267 4.30 10.48 5.11
N GLN A 268 3.50 10.35 6.17
CA GLN A 268 2.97 9.06 6.58
C GLN A 268 1.50 8.96 6.16
N ALA A 269 1.16 7.96 5.35
CA ALA A 269 -0.20 7.74 4.91
C ALA A 269 -0.80 6.48 5.54
N TYR A 270 -2.06 6.57 5.93
CA TYR A 270 -2.85 5.42 6.39
C TYR A 270 -4.08 5.24 5.48
N GLY A 271 -4.42 3.98 5.26
CA GLY A 271 -5.53 3.56 4.43
C GLY A 271 -5.54 2.04 4.26
N GLN A 272 -6.63 1.54 3.70
CA GLN A 272 -6.85 0.14 3.39
C GLN A 272 -7.29 0.02 1.93
N THR A 273 -7.25 -1.18 1.36
CA THR A 273 -7.70 -1.38 -0.03
C THR A 273 -9.20 -1.05 -0.17
N GLU A 274 -9.94 -1.30 0.90
CA GLU A 274 -11.37 -1.09 1.08
C GLU A 274 -11.74 0.41 1.16
N THR A 275 -10.87 1.24 1.71
CA THR A 275 -11.14 2.67 1.94
C THR A 275 -10.44 3.58 0.94
N GLY A 276 -9.41 3.10 0.25
CA GLY A 276 -8.39 3.95 -0.37
C GLY A 276 -7.53 4.67 0.67
N GLY A 277 -6.84 5.73 0.26
CA GLY A 277 -6.15 6.61 1.21
C GLY A 277 -7.13 7.25 2.19
N LEU A 278 -6.82 7.24 3.48
CA LEU A 278 -7.74 7.66 4.54
C LEU A 278 -7.23 8.91 5.25
N THR A 279 -6.01 8.84 5.81
CA THR A 279 -5.34 9.98 6.45
C THR A 279 -3.94 10.18 5.90
N THR A 280 -3.43 11.40 6.05
CA THR A 280 -2.02 11.73 5.78
C THR A 280 -1.47 12.60 6.91
N LEU A 281 -0.28 12.24 7.38
CA LEU A 281 0.55 13.06 8.26
C LEU A 281 1.59 13.74 7.37
N THR A 282 1.58 15.06 7.35
CA THR A 282 2.43 15.87 6.47
C THR A 282 3.78 16.18 7.15
N PRO A 283 4.81 16.58 6.38
CA PRO A 283 6.05 17.09 6.96
C PRO A 283 5.84 18.19 8.00
N ARG A 284 4.87 19.08 7.77
CA ARG A 284 4.54 20.17 8.71
C ARG A 284 3.97 19.65 10.04
N ASP A 285 3.15 18.60 10.00
CA ASP A 285 2.62 17.97 11.21
C ASP A 285 3.75 17.29 12.02
N ILE A 286 4.69 16.68 11.31
CA ILE A 286 5.84 15.97 11.89
C ILE A 286 6.79 16.97 12.55
N GLU A 287 7.09 18.09 11.88
CA GLU A 287 7.86 19.22 12.45
C GLU A 287 7.18 19.82 13.68
N ALA A 288 5.84 19.84 13.71
CA ALA A 288 5.06 20.26 14.87
C ALA A 288 5.02 19.23 16.03
N GLY A 289 5.69 18.08 15.88
CA GLY A 289 5.86 17.07 16.92
C GLY A 289 4.77 15.99 16.97
N VAL A 290 3.90 15.89 15.97
CA VAL A 290 2.77 14.95 15.94
C VAL A 290 3.22 13.55 15.45
N LEU A 291 4.24 12.98 16.09
CA LEU A 291 4.97 11.80 15.60
C LEU A 291 4.24 10.45 15.78
N THR A 292 3.19 10.42 16.60
CA THR A 292 2.47 9.18 16.96
C THR A 292 1.13 9.03 16.24
N SER A 293 0.70 10.05 15.51
CA SER A 293 -0.53 10.02 14.71
C SER A 293 -0.28 9.39 13.34
N VAL A 294 -1.34 8.89 12.71
CA VAL A 294 -1.35 8.54 11.28
C VAL A 294 -1.90 9.68 10.40
N GLY A 295 -2.03 10.87 10.97
CA GLY A 295 -2.39 12.09 10.27
C GLY A 295 -3.86 12.47 10.31
N ARG A 296 -4.22 13.44 9.48
CA ARG A 296 -5.58 13.98 9.37
C ARG A 296 -6.34 13.31 8.21
N PRO A 297 -7.68 13.14 8.30
CA PRO A 297 -8.49 12.66 7.19
C PRO A 297 -8.26 13.46 5.90
N LEU A 298 -8.10 12.74 4.79
CA LEU A 298 -8.01 13.35 3.47
C LEU A 298 -9.34 14.04 3.10
N PRO A 299 -9.33 15.02 2.17
CA PRO A 299 -10.54 15.65 1.69
C PRO A 299 -11.61 14.63 1.26
N GLY A 300 -12.84 14.80 1.75
CA GLY A 300 -13.96 13.89 1.49
C GLY A 300 -13.99 12.62 2.35
N VAL A 301 -12.97 12.35 3.16
CA VAL A 301 -12.96 11.24 4.12
C VAL A 301 -13.65 11.65 5.41
N ARG A 302 -14.64 10.86 5.81
CA ARG A 302 -15.27 10.95 7.12
C ARG A 302 -14.82 9.77 7.96
N VAL A 303 -14.44 10.05 9.19
CA VAL A 303 -14.02 9.06 10.18
C VAL A 303 -14.99 9.12 11.36
N ASP A 304 -15.45 7.97 11.80
CA ASP A 304 -16.30 7.79 12.97
C ASP A 304 -15.69 6.68 13.84
N VAL A 305 -15.54 6.91 15.13
CA VAL A 305 -14.94 5.94 16.06
C VAL A 305 -16.02 5.43 16.99
N ARG A 306 -16.36 4.15 16.88
CA ARG A 306 -17.45 3.49 17.63
C ARG A 306 -16.84 2.45 18.55
N ASP A 307 -16.98 2.63 19.86
CA ASP A 307 -16.41 1.73 20.87
C ASP A 307 -14.91 1.44 20.65
N GLY A 308 -14.17 2.45 20.19
CA GLY A 308 -12.73 2.36 19.87
C GLY A 308 -12.40 1.78 18.49
N GLU A 309 -13.37 1.29 17.72
CA GLU A 309 -13.17 0.81 16.34
C GLU A 309 -13.44 1.91 15.31
N ILE A 310 -12.59 1.96 14.28
CA ILE A 310 -12.64 2.99 13.24
C ILE A 310 -13.60 2.58 12.11
N TYR A 311 -14.51 3.49 11.77
CA TYR A 311 -15.43 3.40 10.64
C TYR A 311 -15.15 4.57 9.69
N VAL A 312 -15.18 4.28 8.38
CA VAL A 312 -14.79 5.24 7.35
C VAL A 312 -15.85 5.33 6.28
N ARG A 313 -16.14 6.56 5.82
CA ARG A 313 -17.02 6.79 4.68
C ARG A 313 -16.42 7.83 3.76
N ASN A 314 -16.33 7.49 2.48
CA ASN A 314 -15.89 8.38 1.41
C ASN A 314 -16.47 7.89 0.07
N ASP A 315 -16.35 8.70 -0.98
CA ASP A 315 -16.95 8.42 -2.29
C ASP A 315 -16.12 7.45 -3.14
N TYR A 316 -14.95 7.02 -2.66
CA TYR A 316 -14.02 6.13 -3.35
C TYR A 316 -13.79 4.81 -2.62
N MET A 317 -14.61 4.49 -1.62
CA MET A 317 -14.55 3.23 -0.90
C MET A 317 -14.95 2.06 -1.81
N MET A 318 -14.65 0.85 -1.37
CA MET A 318 -15.04 -0.38 -2.05
C MET A 318 -16.56 -0.49 -2.22
N THR A 319 -16.97 -1.24 -3.23
CA THR A 319 -18.37 -1.59 -3.47
C THR A 319 -18.71 -2.96 -2.91
N GLU A 320 -17.79 -3.92 -3.03
CA GLU A 320 -17.97 -5.29 -2.55
C GLU A 320 -16.62 -6.04 -2.48
N TYR A 321 -16.60 -7.16 -1.76
CA TYR A 321 -15.67 -8.23 -2.06
C TYR A 321 -16.31 -9.13 -3.12
N LEU A 322 -15.65 -9.20 -4.29
CA LEU A 322 -16.19 -9.89 -5.45
C LEU A 322 -16.46 -11.37 -5.14
N GLY A 323 -17.72 -11.77 -5.23
CA GLY A 323 -18.16 -13.15 -4.97
C GLY A 323 -18.22 -13.54 -3.49
N ASP A 324 -18.12 -12.59 -2.56
CA ASP A 324 -18.16 -12.83 -1.12
C ASP A 324 -19.14 -11.85 -0.42
N PRO A 325 -20.46 -12.07 -0.56
CA PRO A 325 -21.48 -11.19 0.03
C PRO A 325 -21.47 -11.23 1.56
N ALA A 326 -21.03 -12.34 2.18
CA ALA A 326 -20.96 -12.47 3.62
C ALA A 326 -19.88 -11.56 4.21
N GLU A 327 -18.65 -11.64 3.69
CA GLU A 327 -17.59 -10.74 4.12
C GLU A 327 -17.89 -9.28 3.75
N THR A 328 -18.55 -9.06 2.60
CA THR A 328 -18.99 -7.71 2.20
C THR A 328 -19.94 -7.11 3.24
N ALA A 329 -20.92 -7.88 3.73
CA ALA A 329 -21.86 -7.41 4.76
C ALA A 329 -21.19 -7.19 6.12
N GLU A 330 -20.10 -7.90 6.44
CA GLU A 330 -19.32 -7.65 7.66
C GLU A 330 -18.50 -6.36 7.62
N VAL A 331 -18.04 -5.96 6.41
CA VAL A 331 -17.16 -4.79 6.23
C VAL A 331 -17.96 -3.54 5.88
N LEU A 332 -19.00 -3.64 5.05
CA LEU A 332 -19.87 -2.53 4.70
C LEU A 332 -21.08 -2.50 5.63
N VAL A 333 -21.03 -1.63 6.64
CA VAL A 333 -22.05 -1.51 7.70
C VAL A 333 -22.64 -0.10 7.68
N ASP A 334 -23.93 0.02 7.43
CA ASP A 334 -24.67 1.29 7.39
C ASP A 334 -24.07 2.37 6.46
N GLY A 335 -23.47 1.92 5.35
CA GLY A 335 -22.79 2.80 4.38
C GLY A 335 -21.42 3.31 4.85
N TRP A 336 -20.82 2.64 5.84
CA TRP A 336 -19.44 2.83 6.30
C TRP A 336 -18.62 1.56 6.07
N VAL A 337 -17.34 1.74 5.77
CA VAL A 337 -16.34 0.67 5.86
C VAL A 337 -15.93 0.53 7.32
N ARG A 338 -16.23 -0.61 7.92
CA ARG A 338 -15.67 -1.06 9.20
C ARG A 338 -14.22 -1.49 8.98
N THR A 339 -13.26 -0.67 9.38
CA THR A 339 -11.84 -0.91 9.04
C THR A 339 -11.23 -2.06 9.83
N ARG A 340 -11.83 -2.40 10.98
CA ARG A 340 -11.29 -3.34 11.97
C ARG A 340 -9.95 -2.89 12.57
N ASP A 341 -9.58 -1.63 12.35
CA ASP A 341 -8.51 -0.97 13.08
C ASP A 341 -9.11 -0.26 14.30
N LEU A 342 -8.40 -0.27 15.41
CA LEU A 342 -8.77 0.41 16.64
C LEU A 342 -8.07 1.77 16.69
N GLY A 343 -8.69 2.78 17.29
CA GLY A 343 -8.08 4.10 17.43
C GLY A 343 -8.98 5.14 18.07
N TYR A 344 -8.53 6.39 18.03
CA TYR A 344 -9.28 7.56 18.47
C TYR A 344 -8.88 8.80 17.67
N LEU A 345 -9.74 9.82 17.70
CA LEU A 345 -9.47 11.14 17.13
C LEU A 345 -9.17 12.13 18.27
N GLU A 346 -8.10 12.91 18.12
CA GLU A 346 -7.73 13.99 19.03
C GLU A 346 -7.17 15.15 18.19
N ASP A 347 -7.67 16.37 18.41
CA ASP A 347 -7.26 17.59 17.67
C ASP A 347 -7.29 17.48 16.13
N GLY A 348 -8.17 16.63 15.61
CA GLY A 348 -8.35 16.35 14.18
C GLY A 348 -7.36 15.32 13.60
N TYR A 349 -6.45 14.79 14.42
CA TYR A 349 -5.52 13.73 14.09
C TYR A 349 -6.09 12.36 14.49
N LEU A 350 -5.84 11.34 13.66
CA LEU A 350 -6.19 9.97 13.93
C LEU A 350 -5.01 9.23 14.57
N TYR A 351 -5.28 8.48 15.65
CA TYR A 351 -4.29 7.66 16.35
C TYR A 351 -4.73 6.21 16.31
N LEU A 352 -3.87 5.31 15.83
CA LEU A 352 -4.16 3.88 15.74
C LEU A 352 -3.73 3.17 17.04
N THR A 353 -4.66 2.45 17.64
CA THR A 353 -4.45 1.67 18.86
C THR A 353 -4.40 0.15 18.64
N GLY A 354 -4.56 -0.34 17.41
CA GLY A 354 -4.32 -1.74 17.07
C GLY A 354 -5.29 -2.25 16.01
N ARG A 355 -5.50 -3.57 15.99
CA ARG A 355 -6.50 -4.22 15.14
C ARG A 355 -7.44 -5.07 15.96
N ALA A 356 -8.72 -5.01 15.65
CA ALA A 356 -9.75 -5.81 16.30
C ALA A 356 -9.59 -7.32 16.05
N ARG A 357 -8.84 -7.72 15.00
CA ARG A 357 -8.56 -9.14 14.67
C ARG A 357 -7.17 -9.62 15.08
N ASP A 358 -6.27 -8.74 15.53
CA ASP A 358 -4.95 -9.13 16.06
C ASP A 358 -5.10 -9.46 17.55
N VAL A 359 -5.97 -10.44 17.83
CA VAL A 359 -6.33 -10.89 19.17
C VAL A 359 -5.64 -12.22 19.45
N ILE A 360 -5.02 -12.29 20.62
CA ILE A 360 -4.44 -13.48 21.24
C ILE A 360 -5.42 -13.93 22.31
N ILE A 361 -5.78 -15.21 22.34
CA ILE A 361 -6.72 -15.77 23.29
C ILE A 361 -5.96 -16.49 24.39
N VAL A 362 -5.74 -15.82 25.52
CA VAL A 362 -5.07 -16.37 26.71
C VAL A 362 -6.12 -16.68 27.76
N ASP A 363 -6.24 -17.94 28.18
CA ASP A 363 -7.23 -18.35 29.20
C ASP A 363 -8.68 -17.92 28.84
N ALA A 364 -9.03 -18.05 27.55
CA ALA A 364 -10.30 -17.61 26.96
C ALA A 364 -10.58 -16.09 27.02
N LEU A 365 -9.58 -15.28 27.38
CA LEU A 365 -9.66 -13.82 27.38
C LEU A 365 -8.96 -13.24 26.15
N PRO A 366 -9.59 -12.27 25.45
CA PRO A 366 -8.97 -11.60 24.32
C PRO A 366 -7.92 -10.60 24.80
N VAL A 367 -6.70 -10.73 24.28
CA VAL A 367 -5.61 -9.79 24.45
C VAL A 367 -5.22 -9.23 23.09
N TYR A 368 -5.23 -7.92 22.94
CA TYR A 368 -4.89 -7.28 21.66
C TYR A 368 -3.37 -7.10 21.55
N ALA A 369 -2.78 -7.61 20.46
CA ALA A 369 -1.35 -7.53 20.22
C ALA A 369 -0.87 -6.08 20.02
N GLY A 370 -1.66 -5.28 19.31
CA GLY A 370 -1.28 -3.92 18.89
C GLY A 370 -0.88 -2.97 20.03
N PRO A 371 -1.65 -2.85 21.13
CA PRO A 371 -1.24 -2.08 22.32
C PRO A 371 0.12 -2.50 22.88
N ILE A 372 0.36 -3.80 22.98
CA ILE A 372 1.61 -4.35 23.48
C ILE A 372 2.76 -4.01 22.53
N GLU A 373 2.58 -4.22 21.22
CA GLU A 373 3.58 -3.89 20.18
C GLU A 373 4.00 -2.42 20.24
N ARG A 374 3.05 -1.49 20.30
CA ARG A 374 3.37 -0.05 20.36
C ARG A 374 4.11 0.31 21.63
N LEU A 375 3.70 -0.24 22.77
CA LEU A 375 4.34 0.07 24.05
C LEU A 375 5.77 -0.47 24.09
N LEU A 376 5.98 -1.71 23.64
CA LEU A 376 7.31 -2.31 23.52
C LEU A 376 8.19 -1.51 22.54
N ALA A 377 7.66 -1.12 21.38
CA ALA A 377 8.38 -0.31 20.39
C ALA A 377 8.67 1.13 20.84
N ALA A 378 8.01 1.62 21.90
CA ALA A 378 8.32 2.90 22.53
C ALA A 378 9.52 2.83 23.49
N HIS A 379 9.95 1.63 23.89
CA HIS A 379 11.10 1.45 24.77
C HIS A 379 12.40 1.91 24.09
N PRO A 380 13.31 2.61 24.79
CA PRO A 380 14.55 3.14 24.20
C PRO A 380 15.45 2.12 23.51
N ASP A 381 15.39 0.85 23.93
CA ASP A 381 16.26 -0.21 23.40
C ASP A 381 15.64 -1.00 22.25
N VAL A 382 14.35 -0.79 21.96
CA VAL A 382 13.59 -1.57 20.98
C VAL A 382 13.43 -0.76 19.69
N ASP A 383 13.77 -1.36 18.56
CA ASP A 383 13.55 -0.78 17.24
C ASP A 383 12.18 -1.17 16.68
N GLN A 384 11.84 -2.46 16.77
CA GLN A 384 10.57 -3.00 16.32
C GLN A 384 10.08 -4.06 17.31
N ALA A 385 8.75 -4.16 17.48
CA ALA A 385 8.13 -5.19 18.29
C ALA A 385 6.94 -5.80 17.56
N TYR A 386 6.87 -7.14 17.57
CA TYR A 386 5.80 -7.91 16.96
C TYR A 386 5.29 -8.94 17.96
N VAL A 387 3.99 -8.91 18.25
CA VAL A 387 3.35 -9.72 19.27
C VAL A 387 2.40 -10.71 18.58
N VAL A 388 2.55 -11.98 18.94
CA VAL A 388 1.79 -13.09 18.37
C VAL A 388 1.26 -14.01 19.48
N GLY A 389 0.18 -14.72 19.17
CA GLY A 389 -0.26 -15.87 19.95
C GLY A 389 0.63 -17.07 19.64
N ALA A 390 1.38 -17.52 20.63
CA ALA A 390 2.14 -18.75 20.60
C ALA A 390 1.32 -19.89 21.22
N PRO A 391 1.31 -21.12 20.67
CA PRO A 391 0.62 -22.24 21.30
C PRO A 391 1.10 -22.46 22.75
N ASP A 392 0.16 -22.62 23.69
CA ASP A 392 0.41 -22.95 25.09
C ASP A 392 -0.58 -24.04 25.54
N ASP A 393 -0.05 -25.18 25.98
CA ASP A 393 -0.87 -26.36 26.33
C ASP A 393 -1.85 -26.13 27.49
N ARG A 394 -1.63 -25.09 28.31
CA ARG A 394 -2.45 -24.79 29.48
C ARG A 394 -3.44 -23.66 29.21
N ARG A 395 -3.05 -22.67 28.42
CA ARG A 395 -3.82 -21.43 28.18
C ARG A 395 -4.49 -21.35 26.82
N GLY A 396 -4.21 -22.32 25.94
CA GLY A 396 -4.51 -22.27 24.52
C GLY A 396 -3.43 -21.48 23.79
N GLU A 397 -3.31 -20.19 24.10
CA GLU A 397 -2.22 -19.34 23.62
C GLU A 397 -1.49 -18.63 24.76
N ALA A 398 -0.23 -18.30 24.53
CA ALA A 398 0.57 -17.35 25.30
C ALA A 398 0.98 -16.19 24.40
N ILE A 399 1.08 -14.99 24.99
CA ILE A 399 1.59 -13.79 24.36
C ILE A 399 3.10 -13.94 24.20
N HIS A 400 3.56 -14.00 22.95
CA HIS A 400 4.98 -14.01 22.61
C HIS A 400 5.35 -12.72 21.89
N ALA A 401 6.47 -12.10 22.28
CA ALA A 401 6.97 -10.88 21.67
C ALA A 401 8.30 -11.13 20.94
N PHE A 402 8.31 -10.90 19.63
CA PHE A 402 9.53 -10.77 18.85
C PHE A 402 10.02 -9.32 18.88
N LEU A 403 11.29 -9.12 19.18
CA LEU A 403 11.91 -7.81 19.30
C LEU A 403 13.05 -7.68 18.31
N VAL A 404 13.08 -6.59 17.54
CA VAL A 404 14.28 -6.12 16.86
C VAL A 404 14.94 -5.11 17.80
N PRO A 405 16.12 -5.39 18.38
CA PRO A 405 16.84 -4.43 19.20
C PRO A 405 17.31 -3.23 18.37
N ARG A 406 17.44 -2.07 19.01
CA ARG A 406 18.25 -0.98 18.44
C ARG A 406 19.73 -1.39 18.44
N GLU A 407 20.49 -0.79 17.54
CA GLU A 407 21.90 -1.11 17.30
C GLU A 407 22.71 -1.09 18.60
N ASP A 408 23.49 -2.15 18.83
CA ASP A 408 24.29 -2.41 20.03
C ASP A 408 23.54 -2.43 21.38
N LEU A 409 22.20 -2.40 21.37
CA LEU A 409 21.37 -2.49 22.57
C LEU A 409 20.79 -3.89 22.75
N ARG A 410 20.42 -4.21 23.99
CA ARG A 410 19.79 -5.48 24.37
C ARG A 410 18.63 -5.20 25.33
N PRO A 411 17.39 -5.13 24.82
CA PRO A 411 16.23 -4.93 25.66
C PRO A 411 16.15 -6.01 26.74
N ASP A 412 16.01 -5.62 28.00
CA ASP A 412 15.79 -6.56 29.11
C ASP A 412 14.30 -6.98 29.14
N PRO A 413 13.98 -8.27 28.92
CA PRO A 413 12.61 -8.77 29.04
C PRO A 413 11.92 -8.43 30.37
N ALA A 414 12.67 -8.33 31.48
CA ALA A 414 12.11 -7.98 32.78
C ALA A 414 11.63 -6.52 32.84
N GLU A 415 12.42 -5.58 32.29
CA GLU A 415 12.05 -4.18 32.19
C GLU A 415 10.85 -3.98 31.24
N LEU A 416 10.86 -4.66 30.09
CA LEU A 416 9.75 -4.65 29.15
C LEU A 416 8.47 -5.23 29.75
N SER A 417 8.59 -6.32 30.52
CA SER A 417 7.45 -6.90 31.26
C SER A 417 6.91 -5.92 32.31
N ALA A 418 7.79 -5.22 33.03
CA ALA A 418 7.39 -4.21 34.00
C ALA A 418 6.67 -3.03 33.33
N LEU A 419 7.17 -2.56 32.18
CA LEU A 419 6.53 -1.51 31.38
C LEU A 419 5.12 -1.92 30.94
N VAL A 420 4.98 -3.10 30.33
CA VAL A 420 3.67 -3.60 29.87
C VAL A 420 2.70 -3.77 31.03
N ARG A 421 3.17 -4.29 32.17
CA ARG A 421 2.36 -4.45 33.38
C ARG A 421 1.86 -3.11 33.92
N ALA A 422 2.70 -2.08 33.93
CA ALA A 422 2.36 -0.77 34.46
C ALA A 422 1.27 -0.07 33.62
N GLU A 423 1.37 -0.16 32.30
CA GLU A 423 0.50 0.60 31.37
C GLU A 423 -0.73 -0.20 30.90
N LEU A 424 -0.60 -1.51 30.71
CA LEU A 424 -1.63 -2.38 30.11
C LEU A 424 -2.13 -3.49 31.04
N GLY A 425 -1.57 -3.60 32.26
CA GLY A 425 -1.93 -4.60 33.25
C GLY A 425 -1.30 -5.98 33.04
N GLU A 426 -1.39 -6.83 34.08
CA GLU A 426 -0.75 -8.16 34.12
C GLU A 426 -1.17 -9.08 32.97
N SER A 427 -2.45 -9.05 32.58
CA SER A 427 -3.00 -9.91 31.53
C SER A 427 -2.42 -9.64 30.15
N SER A 428 -1.75 -8.49 29.96
CA SER A 428 -1.17 -8.08 28.68
C SER A 428 0.33 -8.36 28.60
N VAL A 429 0.96 -8.84 29.68
CA VAL A 429 2.41 -9.07 29.74
C VAL A 429 2.80 -10.27 28.88
N PRO A 430 3.71 -10.10 27.90
CA PRO A 430 4.28 -11.24 27.17
C PRO A 430 4.93 -12.26 28.11
N GLN A 431 4.62 -13.54 27.91
CA GLN A 431 5.22 -14.62 28.70
C GLN A 431 6.63 -14.94 28.22
N THR A 432 6.92 -14.72 26.94
CA THR A 432 8.23 -15.02 26.34
C THR A 432 8.60 -13.95 25.31
N TYR A 433 9.91 -13.79 25.13
CA TYR A 433 10.51 -12.79 24.24
C TYR A 433 11.60 -13.45 23.39
N THR A 434 11.63 -13.14 22.10
CA THR A 434 12.69 -13.58 21.18
C THR A 434 13.29 -12.37 20.48
N MET A 435 14.61 -12.20 20.60
CA MET A 435 15.32 -11.19 19.83
C MET A 435 15.60 -11.71 18.42
N VAL A 436 15.24 -10.93 17.41
CA VAL A 436 15.50 -11.22 15.99
C VAL A 436 16.32 -10.09 15.39
N PRO A 437 17.21 -10.38 14.42
CA PRO A 437 18.01 -9.35 13.77
C PRO A 437 17.15 -8.41 12.90
N ASP A 438 16.10 -8.93 12.27
CA ASP A 438 15.11 -8.17 11.52
C ASP A 438 13.81 -8.99 11.39
N ALA A 439 12.70 -8.35 11.04
CA ALA A 439 11.44 -9.02 10.78
C ALA A 439 11.35 -9.55 9.34
N PRO A 440 10.95 -10.81 9.12
CA PRO A 440 10.66 -11.31 7.78
C PRO A 440 9.53 -10.51 7.14
N VAL A 441 9.60 -10.31 5.82
CA VAL A 441 8.68 -9.48 5.05
C VAL A 441 7.94 -10.34 4.02
N ALA A 442 6.60 -10.25 4.00
CA ALA A 442 5.76 -10.97 3.04
C ALA A 442 5.89 -10.39 1.61
N ALA A 443 5.38 -11.09 0.59
CA ALA A 443 5.36 -10.60 -0.80
C ALA A 443 4.64 -9.25 -1.00
N SER A 444 3.78 -8.87 -0.05
CA SER A 444 3.13 -7.54 -0.01
C SER A 444 4.06 -6.41 0.45
N GLY A 445 5.25 -6.74 0.94
CA GLY A 445 6.20 -5.80 1.53
C GLY A 445 5.90 -5.42 2.98
N LYS A 446 4.98 -6.13 3.65
CA LYS A 446 4.63 -5.93 5.07
C LYS A 446 5.29 -6.98 5.97
N PRO A 447 5.52 -6.70 7.26
CA PRO A 447 6.01 -7.70 8.21
C PRO A 447 5.17 -8.98 8.22
N ASP A 448 5.82 -10.14 8.25
CA ASP A 448 5.20 -11.46 8.21
C ASP A 448 5.21 -12.11 9.60
N LYS A 449 4.17 -11.84 10.39
CA LYS A 449 3.98 -12.43 11.72
C LYS A 449 3.89 -13.97 11.70
N LYS A 450 3.49 -14.58 10.57
CA LYS A 450 3.42 -16.04 10.45
C LYS A 450 4.84 -16.62 10.32
N ALA A 451 5.68 -16.02 9.49
CA ALA A 451 7.08 -16.39 9.37
C ALA A 451 7.84 -16.16 10.70
N LEU A 452 7.53 -15.08 11.43
CA LEU A 452 8.02 -14.90 12.81
C LEU A 452 7.61 -16.06 13.72
N LEU A 453 6.31 -16.41 13.75
CA LEU A 453 5.82 -17.51 14.59
C LEU A 453 6.48 -18.87 14.25
N GLU A 454 6.93 -19.09 13.02
CA GLU A 454 7.70 -20.27 12.64
C GLU A 454 9.09 -20.30 13.29
N LEU A 455 9.72 -19.14 13.56
CA LEU A 455 10.98 -19.05 14.32
C LEU A 455 10.80 -19.40 15.80
N TYR A 456 9.62 -19.13 16.39
CA TYR A 456 9.31 -19.54 17.76
C TYR A 456 9.20 -21.07 17.92
N ARG A 457 8.83 -21.78 16.83
CA ARG A 457 8.66 -23.24 16.84
C ARG A 457 9.97 -24.01 16.62
N GLN A 458 11.06 -23.32 16.32
CA GLN A 458 12.41 -23.87 16.16
C GLN A 458 13.18 -23.68 17.46
#